data_AF-A0A426D4H5-F1
#
_entry.id   AF-A0A426D4H5-F1
#
_cell.length_a   1.000
_cell.length_b   1.000
_cell.length_c   1.000
_cell.angle_alpha   90.00
_cell.angle_beta   90.00
_cell.angle_gamma   90.00
#
_symmetry.space_group_name_H-M   'P 1'
#
loop_
_entity.id
_entity.type
_entity.pdbx_description
1 polymer ?
#
loop_
_entity_poly.entity_id
_entity_poly.type
_entity_poly.pdbx_seq_one_letter_code
_entity_poly.pdbx_strand_id
1 'polypeptide(L)'
;MTPNETYDALEKWHLLPDAEFTWRPFSSTAVYVETMQARLVYRLDLANATVAIFKADPSTELSEHFLPLKTVPLTTAQLNDLKHRHDTPVMQ
;
A
#
# COMPACT_ATOMS: atom_id res chain seq x y z
N MET A 1 -1.83 -10.65 -7.19
CA MET A 1 -1.89 -9.18 -7.21
C MET A 1 -0.53 -8.62 -7.62
N THR A 2 -0.53 -7.59 -8.44
CA THR A 2 0.65 -6.82 -8.86
C THR A 2 0.82 -5.55 -8.00
N PRO A 3 2.01 -4.93 -8.01
CA PRO A 3 2.20 -3.65 -7.32
C PRO A 3 1.27 -2.53 -7.81
N ASN A 4 0.94 -2.50 -9.10
CA ASN A 4 0.01 -1.51 -9.66
C ASN A 4 -1.42 -1.75 -9.18
N GLU A 5 -1.89 -3.00 -9.17
CA GLU A 5 -3.21 -3.33 -8.61
C GLU A 5 -3.30 -2.97 -7.12
N THR A 6 -2.18 -3.13 -6.39
CA THR A 6 -2.07 -2.70 -4.99
C THR A 6 -2.24 -1.19 -4.87
N TYR A 7 -1.52 -0.42 -5.70
CA TYR A 7 -1.63 1.04 -5.73
C TYR A 7 -3.07 1.49 -6.01
N ASP A 8 -3.67 0.98 -7.10
CA ASP A 8 -5.03 1.34 -7.51
C ASP A 8 -6.08 1.01 -6.44
N ALA A 9 -5.87 -0.06 -5.67
CA ALA A 9 -6.74 -0.39 -4.54
C ALA A 9 -6.59 0.62 -3.40
N LEU A 10 -5.34 0.93 -3.00
CA LEU A 10 -5.05 1.89 -1.94
C LEU A 10 -5.53 3.31 -2.28
N GLU A 11 -5.39 3.72 -3.54
CA GLU A 11 -5.89 5.01 -4.04
C GLU A 11 -7.42 5.06 -4.00
N LYS A 12 -8.10 4.06 -4.58
CA LYS A 12 -9.58 3.97 -4.56
C LYS A 12 -10.16 3.97 -3.15
N TRP A 13 -9.43 3.41 -2.18
CA TRP A 13 -9.84 3.37 -0.78
C TRP A 13 -9.43 4.60 0.03
N HIS A 14 -8.82 5.60 -0.60
CA HIS A 14 -8.33 6.82 0.04
C HIS A 14 -7.41 6.52 1.24
N LEU A 15 -6.53 5.52 1.11
CA LEU A 15 -5.56 5.15 2.15
C LEU A 15 -4.19 5.81 1.92
N LEU A 16 -3.91 6.27 0.71
CA LEU A 16 -2.69 7.00 0.39
C LEU A 16 -2.72 8.41 1.01
N PRO A 17 -1.56 9.07 1.17
CA PRO A 17 -1.51 10.43 1.71
C PRO A 17 -2.33 11.42 0.86
N ASP A 18 -2.99 12.38 1.52
CA ASP A 18 -3.69 13.48 0.84
C ASP A 18 -2.73 14.55 0.26
N ALA A 19 -1.46 14.51 0.65
CA ALA A 19 -0.41 15.43 0.17
C ALA A 19 0.21 14.94 -1.14
N GLU A 20 0.90 15.81 -1.88
CA GLU A 20 1.66 15.40 -3.06
C GLU A 20 2.71 14.34 -2.70
N PHE A 21 2.73 13.25 -3.48
CA PHE A 21 3.66 12.15 -3.30
C PHE A 21 4.10 11.55 -4.63
N THR A 22 5.23 10.86 -4.59
CA THR A 22 5.62 9.90 -5.61
C THR A 22 5.49 8.49 -5.05
N TRP A 23 5.31 7.52 -5.93
CA TRP A 23 5.22 6.13 -5.52
C TRP A 23 6.01 5.21 -6.44
N ARG A 24 6.41 4.05 -5.92
CA ARG A 24 7.02 2.97 -6.70
C ARG A 24 6.66 1.60 -6.09
N PRO A 25 6.74 0.52 -6.89
CA PRO A 25 6.66 -0.83 -6.37
C PRO A 25 7.68 -1.07 -5.26
N PHE A 26 7.26 -1.76 -4.19
CA PHE A 26 8.15 -2.23 -3.12
C PHE A 26 8.18 -3.75 -3.04
N SER A 27 7.00 -4.38 -3.14
CA SER A 27 6.85 -5.83 -3.35
C SER A 27 5.56 -6.08 -4.14
N SER A 28 5.20 -7.35 -4.38
CA SER A 28 3.97 -7.71 -5.10
C SER A 28 2.69 -7.18 -4.48
N THR A 29 2.67 -6.98 -3.15
CA THR A 29 1.52 -6.44 -2.40
C THR A 29 1.87 -5.21 -1.58
N ALA A 30 2.99 -4.56 -1.89
CA ALA A 30 3.42 -3.36 -1.19
C ALA A 30 3.92 -2.27 -2.13
N VAL A 31 3.56 -1.03 -1.81
CA VAL A 31 4.01 0.16 -2.52
C VAL A 31 4.78 1.07 -1.56
N TYR A 32 5.85 1.64 -2.07
CA TYR A 32 6.59 2.70 -1.40
C TYR A 32 6.00 4.04 -1.84
N VAL A 33 5.79 4.92 -0.88
CA VAL A 33 5.24 6.27 -1.08
C VAL A 33 6.16 7.27 -0.42
N GLU A 34 6.58 8.28 -1.18
CA GLU A 34 7.43 9.36 -0.71
C GLU A 34 6.74 10.70 -0.86
N THR A 35 6.55 11.35 0.27
CA THR A 35 6.06 12.72 0.41
C THR A 35 7.23 13.62 0.79
N MET A 36 7.02 14.94 0.75
CA MET A 36 8.00 15.92 1.25
C MET A 36 8.41 15.72 2.72
N GLN A 37 7.59 15.03 3.53
CA GLN A 37 7.79 14.92 4.98
C GLN A 37 8.13 13.50 5.44
N ALA A 38 7.85 12.50 4.62
CA ALA A 38 7.91 11.11 5.04
C ALA A 38 8.03 10.14 3.86
N ARG A 39 8.73 9.05 4.14
CA ARG A 39 8.79 7.86 3.28
C ARG A 39 8.03 6.74 3.97
N LEU A 40 7.10 6.14 3.25
CA LEU A 40 6.12 5.21 3.77
C LEU A 40 6.11 3.94 2.92
N VAL A 41 5.76 2.82 3.52
CA VAL A 41 5.44 1.57 2.81
C VAL A 41 4.03 1.16 3.21
N TYR A 42 3.17 0.99 2.22
CA TYR A 42 1.82 0.46 2.37
C TYR A 42 1.81 -0.97 1.89
N ARG A 43 1.55 -1.91 2.80
CA ARG A 43 1.50 -3.34 2.49
C ARG A 43 0.10 -3.87 2.71
N LEU A 44 -0.48 -4.41 1.64
CA LEU A 44 -1.73 -5.16 1.71
C LEU A 44 -1.45 -6.58 2.24
N ASP A 45 -2.03 -6.88 3.39
CA ASP A 45 -2.02 -8.21 4.00
C ASP A 45 -3.39 -8.86 3.81
N LEU A 46 -3.48 -9.69 2.77
CA LEU A 46 -4.71 -10.39 2.39
C LEU A 46 -5.09 -11.49 3.39
N ALA A 47 -4.12 -12.09 4.09
CA ALA A 47 -4.37 -13.15 5.05
C ALA A 47 -5.07 -12.60 6.29
N ASN A 48 -4.66 -11.41 6.74
CA ASN A 48 -5.23 -10.73 7.89
C ASN A 48 -6.30 -9.70 7.53
N ALA A 49 -6.60 -9.51 6.24
CA ALA A 49 -7.52 -8.49 5.75
C ALA A 49 -7.17 -7.07 6.26
N THR A 50 -5.89 -6.68 6.17
CA THR A 50 -5.43 -5.37 6.63
C THR A 50 -4.49 -4.67 5.63
N VAL A 51 -4.33 -3.37 5.79
CA VAL A 51 -3.22 -2.60 5.22
C VAL A 51 -2.30 -2.19 6.37
N ALA A 52 -1.07 -2.68 6.35
CA ALA A 52 -0.03 -2.26 7.27
C ALA A 52 0.77 -1.11 6.64
N ILE A 53 0.90 -0.01 7.37
CA ILE A 53 1.64 1.19 6.97
C ILE A 53 2.89 1.26 7.84
N PHE A 54 4.03 1.40 7.19
CA PHE A 54 5.32 1.56 7.82
C PHE A 54 5.93 2.90 7.45
N LYS A 55 6.72 3.49 8.34
CA LYS A 55 7.42 4.76 8.12
C LYS A 55 8.92 4.56 8.24
N ALA A 56 9.67 5.15 7.31
CA ALA A 56 11.12 5.13 7.37
C ALA A 56 11.62 5.82 8.64
N ASP A 57 12.62 5.23 9.30
CA ASP A 57 13.29 5.86 10.44
C ASP A 57 14.25 6.96 9.95
N PRO A 58 14.00 8.24 10.30
CA PRO A 58 14.88 9.35 9.91
C PRO A 58 16.25 9.30 10.58
N SER A 59 16.42 8.49 11.63
CA SER A 59 17.63 8.42 12.46
C SER A 59 18.72 7.52 11.86
N THR A 60 18.44 6.87 10.73
CA THR A 60 19.38 5.94 10.07
C THR A 60 19.85 6.52 8.74
N GLU A 61 21.17 6.71 8.59
CA GLU A 61 21.80 7.24 7.37
C GLU A 61 21.57 6.33 6.15
N LEU A 62 21.29 5.05 6.36
CA LEU A 62 20.93 4.07 5.34
C LEU A 62 19.44 3.78 5.43
N SER A 63 18.65 4.68 4.84
CA SER A 63 17.20 4.78 5.02
C SER A 63 16.36 3.68 4.34
N GLU A 64 16.61 2.42 4.67
CA GLU A 64 15.78 1.28 4.28
C GLU A 64 15.11 0.61 5.49
N HIS A 65 15.28 1.17 6.69
CA HIS A 65 14.62 0.69 7.88
C HIS A 65 13.24 1.32 8.04
N PHE A 66 12.20 0.49 7.97
CA PHE A 66 10.80 0.90 8.11
C PHE A 66 10.20 0.35 9.40
N LEU A 67 9.67 1.24 10.22
CA LEU A 67 9.00 0.90 11.48
C LEU A 67 7.48 0.89 11.29
N PRO A 68 6.74 -0.03 11.96
CA PRO A 68 5.29 -0.02 11.94
C PRO A 68 4.73 1.33 12.39
N LEU A 69 3.87 1.93 11.58
CA LEU A 69 3.20 3.20 11.90
C LEU A 69 1.74 2.96 12.28
N LYS A 70 1.01 2.22 11.44
CA LYS A 70 -0.44 2.01 11.60
C LYS A 70 -0.87 0.76 10.85
N THR A 71 -1.90 0.09 11.36
CA THR A 71 -2.61 -0.96 10.62
C THR A 71 -4.06 -0.54 10.45
N VAL A 72 -4.59 -0.69 9.23
CA VAL A 72 -5.98 -0.37 8.88
C VAL A 72 -6.68 -1.68 8.50
N PRO A 73 -7.72 -2.10 9.24
CA PRO A 73 -8.52 -3.25 8.84
C PRO A 73 -9.32 -2.92 7.58
N LEU A 74 -9.38 -3.87 6.65
CA LEU A 74 -10.22 -3.75 5.47
C LEU A 74 -11.67 -4.06 5.82
N THR A 75 -12.57 -3.27 5.26
CA THR A 75 -14.01 -3.53 5.31
C THR A 75 -14.39 -4.68 4.38
N THR A 76 -15.56 -5.28 4.61
CA THR A 76 -16.12 -6.31 3.72
C THR A 76 -16.25 -5.82 2.27
N ALA A 77 -16.59 -4.54 2.05
CA ALA A 77 -16.68 -3.98 0.71
C ALA A 77 -15.32 -3.93 -0.01
N GLN A 78 -14.25 -3.55 0.70
CA GLN A 78 -12.88 -3.53 0.16
C GLN A 78 -12.36 -4.94 -0.13
N LEU A 79 -12.68 -5.91 0.73
CA LEU A 79 -12.36 -7.33 0.48
C LEU A 79 -13.10 -7.88 -0.75
N ASN A 80 -14.35 -7.48 -0.95
CA ASN A 80 -15.09 -7.85 -2.15
C ASN A 80 -14.52 -7.18 -3.40
N ASP A 81 -14.10 -5.91 -3.34
CA ASP A 81 -13.43 -5.22 -4.46
C ASP A 81 -12.19 -6.00 -4.94
N LEU A 82 -11.36 -6.48 -4.00
CA LEU A 82 -10.17 -7.27 -4.32
C LEU A 82 -10.49 -8.59 -5.04
N LYS A 83 -11.55 -9.29 -4.63
CA LYS A 83 -11.95 -10.56 -5.25
C LYS A 83 -12.35 -10.37 -6.71
N HIS A 84 -13.14 -9.34 -7.00
CA HIS A 84 -13.59 -9.07 -8.37
C HIS A 84 -12.46 -8.59 -9.30
N ARG A 85 -11.42 -7.94 -8.76
CA ARG A 85 -10.20 -7.60 -9.53
C ARG A 85 -9.42 -8.84 -9.97
N HIS A 86 -9.53 -9.97 -9.27
CA HIS A 86 -8.90 -11.22 -9.66
C HIS A 86 -9.73 -12.08 -10.63
N ASP A 87 -11.03 -11.77 -10.79
CA ASP A 87 -11.92 -12.44 -11.74
C ASP A 87 -12.02 -11.75 -13.10
N THR A 88 -11.40 -10.58 -13.28
CA THR A 88 -11.37 -9.92 -14.59
C THR A 88 -10.18 -10.47 -15.37
N PRO A 89 -10.38 -11.27 -16.43
CA PRO A 89 -9.27 -11.66 -17.29
C PRO A 89 -8.78 -10.40 -17.98
N VAL A 90 -7.48 -10.12 -17.88
CA VAL A 90 -6.83 -9.13 -18.73
C VAL A 90 -6.99 -9.63 -20.16
N MET A 91 -7.97 -9.11 -20.92
CA MET A 91 -7.99 -9.31 -22.36
C MET A 91 -6.75 -8.61 -22.92
N GLN A 92 -5.92 -9.43 -23.58
CA GLN A 92 -4.69 -9.04 -24.25
C GLN A 92 -4.93 -8.04 -25.38
#